data_AF-A0A8B5WF38-F1
#
_entry.id   AF-A0A8B5WF38-F1
#
_cell.length_a   1.000
_cell.length_b   1.000
_cell.length_c   1.000
_cell.angle_alpha   90.00
_cell.angle_beta   90.00
_cell.angle_gamma   90.00
#
_symmetry.space_group_name_H-M   'P 1'
#
loop_
_entity.id
_entity.type
_entity.pdbx_description
1 polymer ?
#
loop_
_entity_poly.entity_id
_entity_poly.type
_entity_poly.pdbx_seq_one_letter_code
_entity_poly.pdbx_strand_id
1 'polypeptide(L)'
;MGSSGRWHVVQTSTFPHEQEALDLLREKLPDRPPFRAWSNFEFIAHDGSINEVDVLVISTDCVYLVEIKAWSGEIRGNQNYWTITRGGRERVENNPLLLANRKAKKLKSLLERQPAFKRLKVPFIKPVMFLSSPDCSLGLDEVTSQNVHLRPDARRDGAYSIVDVLSGEATATENRPAIGRDVERAMARAMDQLGMRRRSSSAQVGDYKLTQLIEENDRFQDWEAVHLRVESDRKRVRIFTHAQKAAETEKQERKDMALREYKLLNNIQHTGILSPRSLTECEVGPALVYDLKPDARRLVHFMESEMSGVGIGDRLEMVRQIAEALQYAHQQNVHHRALSPWTVDLTSASGSRLPVLRDWQSGSSSTETRTHTRMTVHAGLQAGLMVDERASVYAAPEVLVGKGYDPVSIDIFALGAITYAVFTGRHPAADPAALIEKLQRGPGLRVSEAMDGAPDSLQELIQLATDPDPSDRPASVREFLRLLEQVEDDLTAPEETQGVHPLDARKGDQLSGGFTVTPKHWPMPHPGWPVKNPCPRHILLQRSLLASLNQTRAGP
;
A
#
# COMPACT_ATOMS: atom_id res chain seq x y z
N MET A 1 45.78 19.00 9.67
CA MET A 1 45.13 18.86 10.98
C MET A 1 44.65 17.42 11.10
N GLY A 2 45.27 16.62 11.97
CA GLY A 2 45.02 15.19 12.06
C GLY A 2 43.59 14.91 12.52
N SER A 3 42.84 14.08 11.79
CA SER A 3 41.45 13.75 12.12
C SER A 3 41.41 13.06 13.49
N SER A 4 40.62 13.58 14.42
CA SER A 4 40.52 13.09 15.81
C SER A 4 39.85 11.71 15.95
N GLY A 5 39.63 10.95 14.87
CA GLY A 5 38.98 9.63 14.92
C GLY A 5 37.55 9.67 15.49
N ARG A 6 36.86 10.81 15.41
CA ARG A 6 35.47 10.98 15.89
C ARG A 6 34.42 10.67 14.83
N TRP A 7 34.84 10.57 13.56
CA TRP A 7 34.04 10.01 12.47
C TRP A 7 34.48 8.57 12.21
N HIS A 8 33.60 7.61 12.49
CA HIS A 8 33.85 6.18 12.33
C HIS A 8 33.18 5.69 11.06
N VAL A 9 33.97 5.51 10.00
CA VAL A 9 33.49 4.87 8.78
C VAL A 9 33.51 3.36 9.00
N VAL A 10 32.34 2.73 9.15
CA VAL A 10 32.26 1.26 9.21
C VAL A 10 32.44 0.67 7.82
N GLN A 11 31.91 1.36 6.80
CA GLN A 11 32.07 1.02 5.38
C GLN A 11 32.02 2.25 4.47
N THR A 12 32.71 2.21 3.35
CA THR A 12 32.58 3.19 2.26
C THR A 12 31.34 2.89 1.42
N SER A 13 30.56 3.91 1.08
CA SER A 13 29.36 3.69 0.25
C SER A 13 29.76 3.24 -1.16
N THR A 14 28.96 2.36 -1.74
CA THR A 14 29.12 1.94 -3.15
C THR A 14 28.39 2.89 -4.11
N PHE A 15 27.56 3.79 -3.59
CA PHE A 15 26.79 4.75 -4.37
C PHE A 15 27.45 6.14 -4.31
N PRO A 16 27.89 6.71 -5.45
CA PRO A 16 28.62 7.98 -5.45
C PRO A 16 27.86 9.14 -4.78
N HIS A 17 26.55 9.22 -4.99
CA HIS A 17 25.69 10.27 -4.42
C HIS A 17 25.53 10.16 -2.90
N GLU A 18 25.55 8.93 -2.38
CA GLU A 18 25.50 8.67 -0.94
C GLU A 18 26.86 9.00 -0.31
N GLN A 19 27.96 8.65 -0.97
CA GLN A 19 29.30 9.03 -0.52
C GLN A 19 29.51 10.55 -0.49
N GLU A 20 29.04 11.28 -1.51
CA GLU A 20 29.07 12.75 -1.52
C GLU A 20 28.32 13.35 -0.32
N ALA A 21 27.13 12.83 -0.03
CA ALA A 21 26.33 13.27 1.11
C ALA A 21 27.06 13.02 2.46
N LEU A 22 27.71 11.87 2.61
CA LEU A 22 28.51 11.54 3.80
C LEU A 22 29.73 12.45 3.94
N ASP A 23 30.43 12.72 2.85
CA ASP A 23 31.60 13.60 2.83
C ASP A 23 31.23 15.03 3.20
N LEU A 24 30.09 15.54 2.70
CA LEU A 24 29.52 16.83 3.08
C LEU A 24 29.28 16.91 4.59
N LEU A 25 28.62 15.90 5.18
CA LEU A 25 28.36 15.87 6.61
C LEU A 25 29.68 15.82 7.42
N ARG A 26 30.63 14.99 6.99
CA ARG A 26 31.93 14.83 7.64
C ARG A 26 32.77 16.12 7.62
N GLU A 27 32.75 16.85 6.52
CA GLU A 27 33.48 18.13 6.39
C GLU A 27 32.88 19.22 7.28
N LYS A 28 31.55 19.30 7.34
CA LYS A 28 30.84 20.41 7.98
C LYS A 28 30.62 20.22 9.49
N LEU A 29 30.64 18.99 10.00
CA LEU A 29 30.41 18.74 11.42
C LEU A 29 31.66 19.02 12.28
N PRO A 30 31.51 19.60 13.49
CA PRO A 30 32.67 19.92 14.34
C PRO A 30 33.44 18.68 14.80
N ASP A 31 34.77 18.68 14.66
CA ASP A 31 35.63 17.60 15.18
C ASP A 31 36.02 17.82 16.66
N ARG A 32 35.02 17.93 17.54
CA ARG A 32 35.21 18.15 19.00
C ARG A 32 34.08 17.53 19.82
N PRO A 33 34.28 17.16 21.10
CA PRO A 33 33.18 16.70 21.95
C PRO A 33 32.04 17.73 22.07
N PRO A 34 30.76 17.28 22.13
CA PRO A 34 30.29 15.89 22.11
C PRO A 34 30.14 15.29 20.69
N PHE A 35 30.43 16.05 19.62
CA PHE A 35 30.25 15.59 18.25
C PHE A 35 31.02 14.30 17.96
N ARG A 36 30.32 13.29 17.47
CA ARG A 36 30.87 11.99 17.05
C ARG A 36 29.88 11.34 16.09
N ALA A 37 30.38 10.66 15.07
CA ALA A 37 29.52 10.00 14.09
C ALA A 37 29.99 8.59 13.74
N TRP A 38 29.03 7.76 13.35
CA TRP A 38 29.24 6.46 12.72
C TRP A 38 28.50 6.43 11.40
N SER A 39 29.13 5.99 10.32
CA SER A 39 28.50 5.90 9.01
C SER A 39 28.52 4.48 8.43
N ASN A 40 27.47 4.15 7.67
CA ASN A 40 27.28 2.91 6.91
C ASN A 40 27.47 1.65 7.74
N PHE A 41 26.68 1.52 8.81
CA PHE A 41 26.74 0.37 9.69
C PHE A 41 25.42 -0.38 9.73
N GLU A 42 25.50 -1.68 9.98
CA GLU A 42 24.35 -2.54 10.21
C GLU A 42 24.32 -3.04 11.63
N PHE A 43 23.11 -3.25 12.15
CA PHE A 43 22.88 -3.96 13.40
C PHE A 43 21.69 -4.91 13.28
N ILE A 44 21.72 -5.99 14.08
CA ILE A 44 20.59 -6.91 14.23
C ILE A 44 19.89 -6.56 15.54
N ALA A 45 18.60 -6.23 15.46
CA ALA A 45 17.78 -5.91 16.62
C ALA A 45 17.41 -7.15 17.43
N HIS A 46 16.81 -6.94 18.61
CA HIS A 46 16.42 -8.04 19.49
C HIS A 46 15.37 -8.98 18.90
N ASP A 47 14.60 -8.52 17.91
CA ASP A 47 13.63 -9.30 17.16
C ASP A 47 14.26 -10.03 15.95
N GLY A 48 15.58 -9.94 15.77
CA GLY A 48 16.30 -10.48 14.62
C GLY A 48 16.26 -9.63 13.37
N SER A 49 15.54 -8.49 13.39
CA SER A 49 15.47 -7.62 12.21
C SER A 49 16.82 -7.00 11.89
N ILE A 50 17.16 -7.00 10.60
CA ILE A 50 18.39 -6.40 10.08
C ILE A 50 18.11 -4.93 9.80
N ASN A 51 18.94 -4.05 10.35
CA ASN A 51 18.75 -2.60 10.25
C ASN A 51 20.06 -1.96 9.78
N GLU A 52 20.02 -1.36 8.59
CA GLU A 52 21.09 -0.52 8.06
C GLU A 52 20.88 0.93 8.48
N VAL A 53 21.94 1.64 8.86
CA VAL A 53 21.92 3.07 9.22
C VAL A 53 23.02 3.80 8.44
N ASP A 54 22.62 4.83 7.70
CA ASP A 54 23.56 5.63 6.89
C ASP A 54 24.47 6.47 7.79
N VAL A 55 23.91 7.22 8.75
CA VAL A 55 24.70 7.94 9.75
C VAL A 55 24.01 7.99 11.12
N LEU A 56 24.77 7.76 12.19
CA LEU A 56 24.40 8.11 13.56
C LEU A 56 25.30 9.24 14.05
N VAL A 57 24.74 10.38 14.42
CA VAL A 57 25.48 11.57 14.89
C VAL A 57 25.10 11.90 16.33
N ILE A 58 26.08 11.96 17.22
CA ILE A 58 25.95 12.60 18.52
C ILE A 58 26.18 14.09 18.31
N SER A 59 25.23 14.93 18.73
CA SER A 59 25.33 16.39 18.71
C SER A 59 25.29 16.96 20.13
N THR A 60 25.21 18.28 20.25
CA THR A 60 25.10 18.98 21.54
C THR A 60 23.74 18.79 22.21
N ASP A 61 22.67 18.63 21.44
CA ASP A 61 21.29 18.60 21.94
C ASP A 61 20.61 17.24 21.81
N CYS A 62 21.08 16.38 20.90
CA CYS A 62 20.45 15.11 20.58
C CYS A 62 21.42 14.08 19.99
N VAL A 63 20.95 12.85 19.86
CA VAL A 63 21.55 11.84 18.98
C VAL A 63 20.64 11.72 17.75
N TYR A 64 21.19 11.91 16.56
CA TYR A 64 20.46 11.88 15.31
C TYR A 64 20.76 10.59 14.56
N LEU A 65 19.73 9.87 14.13
CA LEU A 65 19.83 8.79 13.16
C LEU A 65 19.42 9.37 11.81
N VAL A 66 20.37 9.52 10.90
CA VAL A 66 20.19 10.14 9.60
C VAL A 66 20.11 9.06 8.53
N GLU A 67 19.04 9.12 7.74
CA GLU A 67 18.86 8.32 6.52
C GLU A 67 18.98 9.25 5.31
N ILE A 68 19.79 8.86 4.33
CA ILE A 68 20.11 9.65 3.15
C ILE A 68 19.27 9.17 1.97
N LYS A 69 18.65 10.11 1.26
CA LYS A 69 17.98 9.85 -0.02
C LYS A 69 18.44 10.86 -1.06
N ALA A 70 19.03 10.37 -2.15
CA ALA A 70 19.34 11.16 -3.33
C ALA A 70 18.12 11.28 -4.25
N TRP A 71 16.98 11.71 -3.71
CA TRP A 71 15.79 12.04 -4.49
C TRP A 71 15.89 13.47 -5.00
N SER A 72 15.52 13.67 -6.25
CA SER A 72 15.70 14.91 -7.02
C SER A 72 14.34 15.39 -7.52
N GLY A 73 14.13 16.70 -7.61
CA GLY A 73 12.85 17.30 -7.98
C GLY A 73 11.99 17.67 -6.78
N GLU A 74 10.69 17.77 -6.98
CA GLU A 74 9.76 18.23 -5.94
C GLU A 74 9.23 17.05 -5.11
N ILE A 75 9.32 17.15 -3.79
CA ILE A 75 8.81 16.15 -2.85
C ILE A 75 7.63 16.74 -2.10
N ARG A 76 6.44 16.18 -2.33
CA ARG A 76 5.20 16.52 -1.64
C ARG A 76 4.69 15.32 -0.88
N GLY A 77 3.78 15.52 0.07
CA GLY A 77 3.16 14.39 0.77
C GLY A 77 2.80 14.68 2.21
N ASN A 78 2.48 13.61 2.91
CA ASN A 78 1.99 13.64 4.28
C ASN A 78 2.73 12.61 5.15
N GLN A 79 2.22 12.36 6.36
CA GLN A 79 2.81 11.43 7.32
C GLN A 79 2.87 9.97 6.82
N ASN A 80 2.13 9.63 5.77
CA ASN A 80 1.99 8.27 5.28
C ASN A 80 2.71 8.04 3.94
N TYR A 81 2.52 8.94 2.98
CA TYR A 81 3.02 8.80 1.62
C TYR A 81 3.66 10.09 1.13
N TRP A 82 4.76 9.94 0.40
CA TRP A 82 5.43 11.03 -0.29
C TRP A 82 5.40 10.80 -1.79
N THR A 83 5.07 11.85 -2.54
CA THR A 83 5.13 11.90 -3.99
C THR A 83 6.37 12.66 -4.42
N ILE A 84 7.24 11.99 -5.16
CA ILE A 84 8.44 12.55 -5.76
C ILE A 84 8.15 12.86 -7.24
N THR A 85 8.24 14.13 -7.62
CA THR A 85 7.97 14.60 -8.98
C THR A 85 9.27 15.05 -9.66
N ARG A 86 9.64 14.39 -10.76
CA ARG A 86 10.83 14.74 -11.54
C ARG A 86 10.55 14.61 -13.03
N GLY A 87 10.74 15.71 -13.78
CA GLY A 87 10.59 15.71 -15.24
C GLY A 87 9.20 15.27 -15.70
N GLY A 88 8.15 15.65 -14.96
CA GLY A 88 6.76 15.28 -15.23
C GLY A 88 6.37 13.85 -14.85
N ARG A 89 7.28 13.06 -14.26
CA ARG A 89 6.97 11.73 -13.70
C ARG A 89 6.81 11.83 -12.20
N GLU A 90 5.77 11.20 -11.69
CA GLU A 90 5.50 11.07 -10.26
C GLU A 90 5.80 9.64 -9.79
N ARG A 91 6.36 9.54 -8.58
CA ARG A 91 6.50 8.28 -7.86
C ARG A 91 6.05 8.46 -6.43
N VAL A 92 5.08 7.66 -6.00
CA VAL A 92 4.63 7.61 -4.60
C VAL A 92 5.43 6.55 -3.86
N GLU A 93 5.90 6.90 -2.67
CA GLU A 93 6.61 6.03 -1.75
C GLU A 93 5.97 6.12 -0.35
N ASN A 94 6.14 5.08 0.46
CA ASN A 94 5.86 5.20 1.90
C ASN A 94 6.77 6.28 2.50
N ASN A 95 6.25 7.02 3.48
CA ASN A 95 7.05 7.98 4.23
C ASN A 95 8.27 7.28 4.86
N PRO A 96 9.51 7.57 4.41
CA PRO A 96 10.70 6.87 4.86
C PRO A 96 11.01 7.11 6.34
N LEU A 97 10.47 8.19 6.94
CA LEU A 97 10.60 8.45 8.38
C LEU A 97 9.98 7.34 9.24
N LEU A 98 8.99 6.61 8.73
CA LEU A 98 8.36 5.51 9.48
C LEU A 98 9.39 4.41 9.77
N LEU A 99 10.17 4.01 8.76
CA LEU A 99 11.25 3.02 8.92
C LEU A 99 12.41 3.60 9.74
N ALA A 100 12.82 4.85 9.48
CA ALA A 100 13.88 5.51 10.26
C ALA A 100 13.55 5.56 11.76
N ASN A 101 12.29 5.85 12.11
CA ASN A 101 11.82 5.86 13.50
C ASN A 101 11.83 4.46 14.13
N ARG A 102 11.45 3.42 13.39
CA ARG A 102 11.56 2.03 13.86
C ARG A 102 13.02 1.65 14.12
N LYS A 103 13.94 1.97 13.21
CA LYS A 103 15.39 1.77 13.38
C LYS A 103 15.91 2.49 14.63
N ALA A 104 15.53 3.76 14.84
CA ALA A 104 15.95 4.56 15.99
C ALA A 104 15.48 3.93 17.33
N LYS A 105 14.22 3.47 17.40
CA LYS A 105 13.68 2.77 18.57
C LYS A 105 14.41 1.44 18.83
N LYS A 106 14.64 0.64 17.79
CA LYS A 106 15.37 -0.64 17.87
C LYS A 106 16.81 -0.43 18.35
N LEU A 107 17.53 0.54 17.79
CA LEU A 107 18.90 0.88 18.19
C LEU A 107 18.96 1.38 19.64
N LYS A 108 18.03 2.26 20.03
CA LYS A 108 17.95 2.73 21.42
C LYS A 108 17.75 1.57 22.39
N SER A 109 16.82 0.66 22.10
CA SER A 109 16.56 -0.52 22.95
C SER A 109 17.80 -1.41 23.10
N LEU A 110 18.58 -1.59 22.02
CA LEU A 110 19.84 -2.32 22.05
C LEU A 110 20.89 -1.64 22.93
N LEU A 111 21.04 -0.31 22.80
CA LEU A 111 21.98 0.49 23.57
C LEU A 111 21.66 0.48 25.06
N GLU A 112 20.39 0.50 25.44
CA GLU A 112 19.93 0.47 26.85
C GLU A 112 20.37 -0.81 27.58
N ARG A 113 20.61 -1.90 26.86
CA ARG A 113 21.08 -3.17 27.42
C ARG A 113 22.60 -3.28 27.52
N GLN A 114 23.33 -2.32 26.95
CA GLN A 114 24.79 -2.38 26.96
C GLN A 114 25.35 -2.03 28.34
N PRO A 115 26.43 -2.70 28.79
CA PRO A 115 27.08 -2.39 30.07
C PRO A 115 27.45 -0.91 30.24
N ALA A 116 27.77 -0.21 29.14
CA ALA A 116 28.08 1.20 29.14
C ALA A 116 26.94 2.12 29.65
N PHE A 117 25.68 1.68 29.55
CA PHE A 117 24.49 2.42 29.98
C PHE A 117 23.86 1.90 31.29
N LYS A 118 24.55 1.01 32.03
CA LYS A 118 24.02 0.49 33.31
C LYS A 118 23.68 1.57 34.35
N ARG A 119 24.32 2.74 34.27
CA ARG A 119 24.14 3.88 35.22
C ARG A 119 23.77 5.19 34.52
N LEU A 120 23.53 5.17 33.21
CA LEU A 120 23.25 6.35 32.40
C LEU A 120 22.00 6.08 31.58
N LYS A 121 21.23 7.12 31.30
CA LYS A 121 20.08 6.99 30.39
C LYS A 121 20.57 7.12 28.95
N VAL A 122 20.13 6.23 28.06
CA VAL A 122 20.33 6.40 26.63
C VAL A 122 19.52 7.62 26.16
N PRO A 123 20.13 8.59 25.46
CA PRO A 123 19.41 9.72 24.90
C PRO A 123 18.28 9.29 23.96
N PHE A 124 17.35 10.22 23.69
CA PHE A 124 16.46 10.03 22.57
C PHE A 124 17.28 10.01 21.27
N ILE A 125 17.00 9.03 20.41
CA ILE A 125 17.58 8.95 19.07
C ILE A 125 16.53 9.51 18.11
N LYS A 126 16.78 10.70 17.59
CA LYS A 126 15.89 11.41 16.69
C LYS A 126 16.12 10.94 15.24
N PRO A 127 15.12 10.32 14.59
CA PRO A 127 15.22 9.98 13.18
C PRO A 127 15.14 11.26 12.33
N VAL A 128 15.99 11.35 11.31
CA VAL A 128 16.06 12.47 10.37
C VAL A 128 16.26 11.95 8.96
N MET A 129 15.52 12.50 8.00
CA MET A 129 15.75 12.29 6.58
C MET A 129 16.63 13.40 6.01
N PHE A 130 17.76 13.03 5.42
CA PHE A 130 18.59 13.93 4.63
C PHE A 130 18.33 13.69 3.15
N LEU A 131 17.68 14.66 2.51
CA LEU A 131 17.49 14.68 1.05
C LEU A 131 18.70 15.37 0.42
N SER A 132 19.59 14.57 -0.17
CA SER A 132 20.95 15.02 -0.52
C SER A 132 21.09 15.60 -1.92
N SER A 133 20.08 15.49 -2.78
CA SER A 133 20.16 16.06 -4.13
C SER A 133 20.06 17.59 -4.09
N PRO A 134 20.87 18.32 -4.88
CA PRO A 134 20.85 19.78 -4.91
C PRO A 134 19.61 20.37 -5.57
N ASP A 135 18.94 19.63 -6.45
CA ASP A 135 17.73 20.00 -7.15
C ASP A 135 16.44 19.57 -6.42
N CYS A 136 16.54 19.25 -5.13
CA CYS A 136 15.41 18.84 -4.31
C CYS A 136 14.68 20.06 -3.71
N SER A 137 13.35 20.08 -3.80
CA SER A 137 12.49 21.05 -3.11
C SER A 137 11.42 20.35 -2.28
N LEU A 138 10.99 20.98 -1.19
CA LEU A 138 10.02 20.42 -0.24
C LEU A 138 8.65 21.10 -0.34
N GLY A 139 7.60 20.28 -0.40
CA GLY A 139 6.19 20.64 -0.25
C GLY A 139 5.47 19.67 0.69
N LEU A 140 6.10 19.35 1.81
CA LEU A 140 5.57 18.47 2.86
C LEU A 140 4.75 19.28 3.88
N ASP A 141 3.80 18.63 4.56
CA ASP A 141 3.09 19.25 5.67
C ASP A 141 4.04 19.67 6.83
N GLU A 142 3.58 20.60 7.67
CA GLU A 142 4.39 21.16 8.76
C GLU A 142 4.94 20.08 9.69
N VAL A 143 4.15 19.06 10.01
CA VAL A 143 4.56 18.00 10.95
C VAL A 143 5.62 17.09 10.33
N THR A 144 5.43 16.69 9.09
CA THR A 144 6.31 15.77 8.35
C THR A 144 7.64 16.45 8.05
N SER A 145 7.63 17.74 7.69
CA SER A 145 8.84 18.50 7.37
C SER A 145 9.81 18.72 8.55
N GLN A 146 9.36 18.59 9.81
CA GLN A 146 10.20 18.82 11.01
C GLN A 146 11.46 17.95 11.09
N ASN A 147 11.44 16.78 10.46
CA ASN A 147 12.55 15.81 10.49
C ASN A 147 13.13 15.55 9.10
N VAL A 148 12.88 16.45 8.15
CA VAL A 148 13.33 16.33 6.76
C VAL A 148 14.14 17.55 6.41
N HIS A 149 15.41 17.34 6.07
CA HIS A 149 16.33 18.44 5.85
C HIS A 149 17.04 18.31 4.51
N LEU A 150 17.21 19.46 3.86
CA LEU A 150 17.97 19.61 2.62
C LEU A 150 19.42 19.96 2.95
N ARG A 151 20.28 19.88 1.94
CA ARG A 151 21.68 20.35 2.02
C ARG A 151 21.78 21.87 2.14
N PRO A 152 22.90 22.42 2.66
CA PRO A 152 23.06 23.87 2.87
C PRO A 152 22.96 24.73 1.60
N ASP A 153 23.37 24.18 0.47
CA ASP A 153 23.36 24.82 -0.85
C ASP A 153 22.04 24.66 -1.60
N ALA A 154 21.09 23.89 -1.07
CA ALA A 154 19.75 23.79 -1.65
C ALA A 154 18.91 25.03 -1.32
N ARG A 155 17.95 25.34 -2.20
CA ARG A 155 16.93 26.37 -1.94
C ARG A 155 16.04 25.90 -0.78
N ARG A 156 15.98 26.71 0.27
CA ARG A 156 15.23 26.44 1.50
C ARG A 156 14.40 27.69 1.82
N ASP A 157 13.09 27.56 1.97
CA ASP A 157 12.20 28.68 2.30
C ASP A 157 12.30 29.03 3.81
N GLY A 158 13.52 29.40 4.24
CA GLY A 158 13.85 29.70 5.64
C GLY A 158 14.12 28.48 6.53
N ALA A 159 13.96 27.26 6.01
CA ALA A 159 14.21 26.03 6.77
C ALA A 159 15.71 25.78 7.01
N TYR A 160 16.02 25.25 8.21
CA TYR A 160 17.35 24.78 8.56
C TYR A 160 17.81 23.64 7.64
N SER A 161 19.09 23.67 7.24
CA SER A 161 19.73 22.56 6.54
C SER A 161 20.02 21.41 7.48
N ILE A 162 20.38 20.27 6.90
CA ILE A 162 20.87 19.12 7.67
C ILE A 162 22.08 19.49 8.56
N VAL A 163 22.95 20.39 8.09
CA VAL A 163 24.14 20.81 8.86
C VAL A 163 23.73 21.66 10.07
N ASP A 164 22.82 22.62 9.87
CA ASP A 164 22.33 23.50 10.94
C ASP A 164 21.63 22.70 12.05
N VAL A 165 20.93 21.62 11.68
CA VAL A 165 20.27 20.72 12.63
C VAL A 165 21.29 19.86 13.37
N LEU A 166 22.21 19.23 12.65
CA LEU A 166 23.19 18.32 13.25
C LEU A 166 24.27 19.05 14.06
N SER A 167 24.55 20.33 13.76
CA SER A 167 25.45 21.17 14.55
C SER A 167 24.81 21.68 15.86
N GLY A 168 23.48 21.53 16.00
CA GLY A 168 22.70 22.02 17.14
C GLY A 168 22.31 23.51 17.02
N GLU A 169 22.57 24.16 15.88
CA GLU A 169 22.19 25.56 15.67
C GLU A 169 20.67 25.73 15.59
N ALA A 170 19.99 24.80 14.91
CA ALA A 170 18.53 24.83 14.76
C ALA A 170 17.77 24.78 16.10
N THR A 171 18.39 24.23 17.14
CA THR A 171 17.79 24.01 18.46
C THR A 171 18.49 24.83 19.55
N ALA A 172 19.39 25.75 19.18
CA ALA A 172 20.20 26.53 20.13
C ALA A 172 19.37 27.39 21.10
N THR A 173 18.16 27.78 20.69
CA THR A 173 17.21 28.55 21.51
C THR A 173 16.28 27.67 22.35
N GLU A 174 16.26 26.36 22.11
CA GLU A 174 15.44 25.42 22.86
C GLU A 174 16.13 25.00 24.16
N ASN A 175 15.40 24.98 25.28
CA ASN A 175 15.95 24.55 26.58
C ASN A 175 16.02 23.01 26.68
N ARG A 176 16.84 22.39 25.83
CA ARG A 176 17.05 20.93 25.81
C ARG A 176 18.25 20.54 26.68
N PRO A 177 18.20 19.39 27.39
CA PRO A 177 19.36 18.89 28.12
C PRO A 177 20.51 18.60 27.16
N ALA A 178 21.66 19.23 27.39
CA ALA A 178 22.84 19.00 26.57
C ALA A 178 23.39 17.56 26.74
N ILE A 179 23.90 16.98 25.66
CA ILE A 179 24.62 15.70 25.70
C ILE A 179 25.97 15.91 26.38
N GLY A 180 26.12 15.34 27.58
CA GLY A 180 27.36 15.35 28.34
C GLY A 180 28.47 14.48 27.72
N ARG A 181 29.73 14.77 28.09
CA ARG A 181 30.90 13.97 27.67
C ARG A 181 30.86 12.52 28.19
N ASP A 182 30.25 12.31 29.33
CA ASP A 182 30.02 10.99 29.93
C ASP A 182 29.07 10.15 29.07
N VAL A 183 27.97 10.74 28.62
CA VAL A 183 27.00 10.13 27.70
C VAL A 183 27.64 9.85 26.34
N GLU A 184 28.38 10.80 25.77
CA GLU A 184 29.13 10.59 24.51
C GLU A 184 30.10 9.42 24.58
N ARG A 185 30.89 9.31 25.66
CA ARG A 185 31.80 8.17 25.87
C ARG A 185 31.04 6.87 26.11
N ALA A 186 29.89 6.91 26.78
CA ALA A 186 29.05 5.73 26.98
C ALA A 186 28.46 5.23 25.66
N MET A 187 27.96 6.13 24.81
CA MET A 187 27.53 5.81 23.45
C MET A 187 28.66 5.14 22.68
N ALA A 188 29.86 5.73 22.67
CA ALA A 188 30.99 5.16 21.93
C ALA A 188 31.33 3.72 22.37
N ARG A 189 31.43 3.48 23.69
CA ARG A 189 31.64 2.13 24.22
C ARG A 189 30.49 1.18 23.91
N ALA A 190 29.25 1.66 23.94
CA ALA A 190 28.08 0.84 23.63
C ALA A 190 28.04 0.43 22.15
N MET A 191 28.39 1.34 21.24
CA MET A 191 28.53 1.03 19.81
C MET A 191 29.63 -0.01 19.56
N ASP A 192 30.78 0.10 20.26
CA ASP A 192 31.84 -0.91 20.19
C ASP A 192 31.37 -2.28 20.74
N GLN A 193 30.62 -2.27 21.86
CA GLN A 193 30.06 -3.48 22.49
C GLN A 193 29.02 -4.18 21.62
N LEU A 194 28.24 -3.44 20.84
CA LEU A 194 27.27 -3.98 19.88
C LEU A 194 27.95 -4.73 18.73
N GLY A 195 29.23 -4.46 18.46
CA GLY A 195 29.97 -5.10 17.38
C GLY A 195 29.33 -4.80 16.02
N MET A 196 29.20 -3.50 15.69
CA MET A 196 28.67 -3.04 14.40
C MET A 196 29.24 -3.87 13.24
N ARG A 197 28.36 -4.46 12.45
CA ARG A 197 28.75 -5.35 11.35
C ARG A 197 29.13 -4.52 10.13
N ARG A 198 30.08 -5.03 9.33
CA ARG A 198 30.31 -4.55 7.97
C ARG A 198 29.10 -4.93 7.11
N ARG A 199 28.71 -4.09 6.15
CA ARG A 199 27.65 -4.35 5.15
C ARG A 199 28.16 -5.38 4.14
N SER A 200 28.37 -6.63 4.60
CA SER A 200 28.43 -7.89 3.83
C SER A 200 28.97 -9.07 4.67
N SER A 201 28.06 -9.97 5.10
CA SER A 201 28.23 -11.44 5.12
C SER A 201 27.00 -12.19 5.67
N SER A 202 26.15 -11.50 6.45
CA SER A 202 24.90 -12.06 7.02
C SER A 202 23.63 -11.76 6.22
N ALA A 203 23.71 -10.87 5.23
CA ALA A 203 22.60 -10.45 4.38
C ALA A 203 22.54 -11.26 3.07
N GLN A 204 22.66 -12.58 3.20
CA GLN A 204 22.54 -13.51 2.08
C GLN A 204 21.51 -14.57 2.43
N VAL A 205 20.65 -14.88 1.47
CA VAL A 205 19.63 -15.91 1.56
C VAL A 205 19.78 -16.80 0.32
N GLY A 206 20.27 -18.02 0.49
CA GLY A 206 20.66 -18.87 -0.64
C GLY A 206 21.71 -18.17 -1.51
N ASP A 207 21.47 -18.08 -2.82
CA ASP A 207 22.37 -17.40 -3.78
C ASP A 207 22.05 -15.91 -3.99
N TYR A 208 21.25 -15.31 -3.11
CA TYR A 208 20.81 -13.93 -3.23
C TYR A 208 21.38 -13.04 -2.13
N LYS A 209 21.97 -11.91 -2.51
CA LYS A 209 22.41 -10.85 -1.60
C LYS A 209 21.26 -9.85 -1.41
N LEU A 210 20.88 -9.59 -0.16
CA LEU A 210 19.88 -8.57 0.16
C LEU A 210 20.44 -7.17 -0.16
N THR A 211 19.62 -6.31 -0.75
CA THR A 211 20.04 -4.97 -1.19
C THR A 211 19.23 -3.86 -0.54
N GLN A 212 17.91 -3.86 -0.71
CA GLN A 212 17.04 -2.80 -0.22
C GLN A 212 15.88 -3.38 0.58
N LEU A 213 15.64 -2.87 1.79
CA LEU A 213 14.44 -3.19 2.55
C LEU A 213 13.21 -2.61 1.84
N ILE A 214 12.26 -3.46 1.49
CA ILE A 214 10.98 -3.10 0.85
C ILE A 214 9.97 -2.72 1.93
N GLU A 215 9.79 -3.59 2.93
CA GLU A 215 8.89 -3.36 4.06
C GLU A 215 9.23 -4.24 5.26
N GLU A 216 8.73 -3.86 6.44
CA GLU A 216 8.84 -4.68 7.64
C GLU A 216 7.59 -4.54 8.52
N ASN A 217 7.38 -5.55 9.35
CA ASN A 217 6.51 -5.51 10.52
C ASN A 217 7.19 -6.28 11.67
N ASP A 218 6.46 -6.59 12.73
CA ASP A 218 7.03 -7.26 13.91
C ASP A 218 7.44 -8.72 13.62
N ARG A 219 7.00 -9.26 12.49
CA ARG A 219 7.14 -10.67 12.15
C ARG A 219 8.08 -10.94 10.98
N PHE A 220 8.17 -10.05 10.00
CA PHE A 220 9.06 -10.28 8.87
C PHE A 220 9.66 -8.99 8.34
N GLN A 221 10.72 -9.18 7.55
CA GLN A 221 11.25 -8.16 6.66
C GLN A 221 11.20 -8.68 5.23
N ASP A 222 10.70 -7.84 4.32
CA ASP A 222 10.74 -8.06 2.89
C ASP A 222 11.88 -7.24 2.30
N TRP A 223 12.76 -7.92 1.59
CA TRP A 223 13.95 -7.34 0.97
C TRP A 223 13.89 -7.54 -0.53
N GLU A 224 14.36 -6.55 -1.27
CA GLU A 224 14.92 -6.81 -2.57
C GLU A 224 16.24 -7.56 -2.40
N ALA A 225 16.48 -8.54 -3.26
CA ALA A 225 17.73 -9.26 -3.33
C ALA A 225 18.17 -9.47 -4.78
N VAL A 226 19.48 -9.49 -4.99
CA VAL A 226 20.11 -9.70 -6.30
C VAL A 226 20.91 -10.99 -6.26
N HIS A 227 20.80 -11.82 -7.30
CA HIS A 227 21.56 -13.05 -7.42
C HIS A 227 23.07 -12.76 -7.48
N LEU A 228 23.88 -13.50 -6.72
CA LEU A 228 25.33 -13.23 -6.55
C LEU A 228 26.14 -13.23 -7.84
N ARG A 229 25.65 -13.90 -8.89
CA ARG A 229 26.34 -14.04 -10.18
C ARG A 229 25.59 -13.40 -11.36
N VAL A 230 24.33 -13.02 -11.16
CA VAL A 230 23.44 -12.60 -12.25
C VAL A 230 22.69 -11.36 -11.77
N GLU A 231 23.26 -10.18 -12.03
CA GLU A 231 22.71 -8.90 -11.52
C GLU A 231 21.29 -8.61 -12.00
N SER A 232 20.91 -9.14 -13.17
CA SER A 232 19.55 -9.00 -13.71
C SER A 232 18.51 -9.87 -12.99
N ASP A 233 18.93 -10.91 -12.27
CA ASP A 233 18.01 -11.77 -11.52
C ASP A 233 17.76 -11.19 -10.13
N ARG A 234 16.70 -10.39 -10.06
CA ARG A 234 16.23 -9.73 -8.83
C ARG A 234 15.05 -10.51 -8.27
N LYS A 235 15.07 -10.72 -6.95
CA LYS A 235 14.03 -11.40 -6.19
C LYS A 235 13.54 -10.54 -5.05
N ARG A 236 12.35 -10.86 -4.57
CA ARG A 236 11.87 -10.41 -3.28
C ARG A 236 12.09 -11.55 -2.29
N VAL A 237 12.76 -11.26 -1.18
CA VAL A 237 13.06 -12.22 -0.13
C VAL A 237 12.36 -11.79 1.15
N ARG A 238 11.37 -12.56 1.58
CA ARG A 238 10.72 -12.39 2.87
C ARG A 238 11.46 -13.20 3.91
N ILE A 239 11.86 -12.59 5.01
CA ILE A 239 12.55 -13.24 6.12
C ILE A 239 11.68 -13.13 7.38
N PHE A 240 11.28 -14.25 7.97
CA PHE A 240 10.56 -14.26 9.22
C PHE A 240 11.55 -14.18 10.39
N THR A 241 11.82 -12.97 10.83
CA THR A 241 12.94 -12.69 11.73
C THR A 241 12.68 -13.20 13.15
N HIS A 242 13.72 -13.71 13.79
CA HIS A 242 13.75 -14.00 15.22
C HIS A 242 15.12 -13.66 15.82
N ALA A 243 15.18 -13.42 17.13
CA ALA A 243 16.44 -13.21 17.81
C ALA A 243 17.39 -14.41 17.66
N GLN A 244 18.70 -14.19 17.60
CA GLN A 244 19.68 -15.30 17.54
C GLN A 244 19.56 -16.24 18.77
N LYS A 245 19.32 -15.64 19.94
CA LYS A 245 19.08 -16.32 21.22
C LYS A 245 17.58 -16.43 21.58
N ALA A 246 16.69 -16.37 20.58
CA ALA A 246 15.26 -16.56 20.78
C ALA A 246 14.97 -17.94 21.39
N ALA A 247 13.88 -18.03 22.16
CA ALA A 247 13.38 -19.29 22.66
C ALA A 247 13.00 -20.22 21.49
N GLU A 248 13.14 -21.53 21.67
CA GLU A 248 12.85 -22.49 20.59
C GLU A 248 11.39 -22.39 20.11
N THR A 249 10.47 -22.03 21.00
CA THR A 249 9.06 -21.78 20.66
C THR A 249 8.89 -20.63 19.66
N GLU A 250 9.66 -19.56 19.79
CA GLU A 250 9.60 -18.41 18.87
C GLU A 250 10.20 -18.78 17.50
N LYS A 251 11.33 -19.50 17.50
CA LYS A 251 11.94 -20.00 16.27
C LYS A 251 11.00 -20.94 15.51
N GLN A 252 10.37 -21.87 16.24
CA GLN A 252 9.39 -22.78 15.67
C GLN A 252 8.16 -22.04 15.16
N GLU A 253 7.65 -21.04 15.87
CA GLU A 253 6.56 -20.18 15.40
C GLU A 253 6.90 -19.53 14.05
N ARG A 254 8.11 -18.98 13.89
CA ARG A 254 8.55 -18.36 12.62
C ARG A 254 8.67 -19.38 11.49
N LYS A 255 9.18 -20.58 11.78
CA LYS A 255 9.24 -21.70 10.83
C LYS A 255 7.86 -22.13 10.38
N ASP A 256 6.93 -22.27 11.32
CA ASP A 256 5.57 -22.65 11.01
C ASP A 256 4.86 -21.57 10.17
N MET A 257 5.10 -20.29 10.43
CA MET A 257 4.58 -19.19 9.59
C MET A 257 5.08 -19.29 8.15
N ALA A 258 6.39 -19.38 7.95
CA ALA A 258 6.98 -19.47 6.61
C ALA A 258 6.50 -20.73 5.86
N LEU A 259 6.46 -21.87 6.55
CA LEU A 259 6.03 -23.13 5.98
C LEU A 259 4.55 -23.13 5.61
N ARG A 260 3.69 -22.50 6.42
CA ARG A 260 2.26 -22.33 6.11
C ARG A 260 2.06 -21.51 4.85
N GLU A 261 2.67 -20.33 4.75
CA GLU A 261 2.54 -19.48 3.55
C GLU A 261 3.07 -20.20 2.30
N TYR A 262 4.22 -20.89 2.40
CA TYR A 262 4.74 -21.70 1.29
C TYR A 262 3.76 -22.79 0.85
N LYS A 263 3.27 -23.61 1.79
CA LYS A 263 2.35 -24.72 1.49
C LYS A 263 1.03 -24.24 0.92
N LEU A 264 0.53 -23.09 1.39
CA LEU A 264 -0.71 -22.50 0.92
C LEU A 264 -0.66 -22.15 -0.57
N LEU A 265 0.50 -21.70 -1.06
CA LEU A 265 0.66 -21.15 -2.40
C LEU A 265 1.47 -22.02 -3.38
N ASN A 266 2.19 -23.05 -2.91
CA ASN A 266 3.10 -23.84 -3.77
C ASN A 266 2.39 -24.55 -4.94
N ASN A 267 1.09 -24.83 -4.82
CA ASN A 267 0.29 -25.44 -5.90
C ASN A 267 -0.57 -24.42 -6.67
N ILE A 268 -0.50 -23.13 -6.33
CA ILE A 268 -1.26 -22.07 -6.98
C ILE A 268 -0.51 -21.61 -8.23
N GLN A 269 -1.17 -21.73 -9.38
CA GLN A 269 -0.64 -21.35 -10.70
C GLN A 269 -1.59 -20.34 -11.36
N HIS A 270 -1.41 -19.06 -11.04
CA HIS A 270 -2.20 -17.97 -11.60
C HIS A 270 -1.33 -16.72 -11.78
N THR A 271 -1.49 -16.01 -12.89
CA THR A 271 -0.69 -14.80 -13.19
C THR A 271 -0.97 -13.65 -12.22
N GLY A 272 -2.21 -13.54 -11.75
CA GLY A 272 -2.65 -12.57 -10.75
C GLY A 272 -2.38 -12.97 -9.29
N ILE A 273 -1.58 -14.02 -9.01
CA ILE A 273 -1.22 -14.42 -7.64
C ILE A 273 0.30 -14.59 -7.52
N LEU A 274 0.91 -13.88 -6.57
CA LEU A 274 2.33 -13.99 -6.26
C LEU A 274 2.60 -15.19 -5.34
N SER A 275 3.11 -16.29 -5.92
CA SER A 275 3.51 -17.49 -5.19
C SER A 275 5.02 -17.51 -4.90
N PRO A 276 5.46 -18.01 -3.73
CA PRO A 276 6.87 -18.20 -3.43
C PRO A 276 7.46 -19.30 -4.32
N ARG A 277 8.67 -19.06 -4.83
CA ARG A 277 9.45 -20.01 -5.64
C ARG A 277 10.19 -21.03 -4.80
N SER A 278 10.60 -20.65 -3.59
CA SER A 278 11.29 -21.54 -2.67
C SER A 278 11.14 -21.08 -1.21
N LEU A 279 11.32 -22.04 -0.30
CA LEU A 279 11.49 -21.85 1.13
C LEU A 279 12.93 -22.25 1.50
N THR A 280 13.62 -21.39 2.23
CA THR A 280 15.01 -21.59 2.66
C THR A 280 15.21 -21.06 4.09
N GLU A 281 16.42 -21.16 4.63
CA GLU A 281 16.79 -20.64 5.94
C GLU A 281 18.00 -19.69 5.82
N CYS A 282 18.09 -18.71 6.71
CA CYS A 282 19.23 -17.81 6.86
C CYS A 282 19.54 -17.56 8.35
N GLU A 283 20.58 -16.78 8.66
CA GLU A 283 21.04 -16.54 10.05
C GLU A 283 19.93 -16.03 10.98
N VAL A 284 19.03 -15.21 10.44
CA VAL A 284 18.00 -14.49 11.21
C VAL A 284 16.59 -15.11 11.10
N GLY A 285 16.44 -16.22 10.36
CA GLY A 285 15.17 -16.94 10.29
C GLY A 285 14.90 -17.65 8.96
N PRO A 286 13.74 -18.34 8.85
CA PRO A 286 13.28 -18.92 7.60
C PRO A 286 12.89 -17.84 6.60
N ALA A 287 13.10 -18.10 5.31
CA ALA A 287 12.91 -17.13 4.25
C ALA A 287 12.17 -17.71 3.04
N LEU A 288 11.27 -16.90 2.46
CA LEU A 288 10.56 -17.19 1.22
C LEU A 288 11.12 -16.32 0.09
N VAL A 289 11.36 -16.92 -1.06
CA VAL A 289 11.89 -16.22 -2.25
C VAL A 289 10.79 -16.12 -3.29
N TYR A 290 10.49 -14.89 -3.74
CA TYR A 290 9.50 -14.58 -4.76
C TYR A 290 10.17 -13.92 -5.96
N ASP A 291 9.55 -14.05 -7.14
CA ASP A 291 9.95 -13.21 -8.27
C ASP A 291 9.65 -11.74 -7.95
N LEU A 292 10.62 -10.86 -8.24
CA LEU A 292 10.41 -9.43 -8.15
C LEU A 292 10.10 -8.89 -9.55
N LYS A 293 9.01 -8.14 -9.66
CA LYS A 293 8.68 -7.36 -10.86
C LYS A 293 9.16 -5.93 -10.62
N PRO A 294 10.23 -5.45 -11.28
CA PRO A 294 10.81 -4.13 -10.98
C PRO A 294 9.87 -2.95 -11.24
N ASP A 295 8.88 -3.15 -12.10
CA ASP A 295 7.85 -2.20 -12.48
C ASP A 295 6.57 -2.33 -11.62
N ALA A 296 6.52 -3.30 -10.70
CA ALA A 296 5.39 -3.44 -9.79
C ALA A 296 5.25 -2.21 -8.89
N ARG A 297 4.02 -1.71 -8.80
CA ARG A 297 3.65 -0.66 -7.85
C ARG A 297 2.42 -1.11 -7.06
N ARG A 298 2.42 -0.91 -5.75
CA ARG A 298 1.25 -1.22 -4.92
C ARG A 298 0.03 -0.44 -5.40
N LEU A 299 -1.13 -1.09 -5.41
CA LEU A 299 -2.41 -0.46 -5.74
C LEU A 299 -2.65 0.76 -4.86
N VAL A 300 -2.28 0.73 -3.58
CA VAL A 300 -2.42 1.89 -2.71
C VAL A 300 -1.59 3.10 -3.15
N HIS A 301 -0.35 2.91 -3.59
CA HIS A 301 0.48 3.99 -4.13
C HIS A 301 -0.09 4.51 -5.45
N PHE A 302 -0.70 3.61 -6.23
CA PHE A 302 -1.39 3.98 -7.45
C PHE A 302 -2.65 4.82 -7.20
N MET A 303 -3.40 4.48 -6.15
CA MET A 303 -4.57 5.24 -5.73
C MET A 303 -4.26 6.69 -5.37
N GLU A 304 -3.12 6.91 -4.71
CA GLU A 304 -2.70 8.23 -4.21
C GLU A 304 -2.20 9.19 -5.29
N SER A 305 -1.87 8.70 -6.50
CA SER A 305 -1.26 9.51 -7.56
C SER A 305 -2.05 9.54 -8.87
N GLU A 306 -2.57 8.40 -9.32
CA GLU A 306 -3.03 8.25 -10.71
C GLU A 306 -4.50 7.88 -10.85
N MET A 307 -5.17 7.44 -9.78
CA MET A 307 -6.54 6.90 -9.88
C MET A 307 -7.54 7.89 -10.48
N SER A 308 -7.40 9.19 -10.19
CA SER A 308 -8.27 10.24 -10.74
C SER A 308 -8.23 10.32 -12.27
N GLY A 309 -7.11 9.93 -12.90
CA GLY A 309 -6.95 9.90 -14.36
C GLY A 309 -7.34 8.59 -15.02
N VAL A 310 -7.72 7.57 -14.25
CA VAL A 310 -8.11 6.26 -14.79
C VAL A 310 -9.58 6.26 -15.21
N GLY A 311 -9.83 5.92 -16.47
CA GLY A 311 -11.19 5.80 -17.02
C GLY A 311 -11.99 4.64 -16.40
N ILE A 312 -13.31 4.71 -16.48
CA ILE A 312 -14.22 3.73 -15.86
C ILE A 312 -13.96 2.30 -16.38
N GLY A 313 -13.70 2.11 -17.67
CA GLY A 313 -13.38 0.79 -18.24
C GLY A 313 -12.13 0.17 -17.63
N ASP A 314 -11.06 0.94 -17.45
CA ASP A 314 -9.83 0.47 -16.80
C ASP A 314 -10.04 0.13 -15.32
N ARG A 315 -10.95 0.85 -14.63
CA ARG A 315 -11.34 0.56 -13.25
C ARG A 315 -12.12 -0.75 -13.14
N LEU A 316 -13.07 -0.97 -14.05
CA LEU A 316 -13.80 -2.23 -14.16
C LEU A 316 -12.85 -3.39 -14.39
N GLU A 317 -11.95 -3.27 -15.36
CA GLU A 317 -10.98 -4.32 -15.69
C GLU A 317 -10.04 -4.62 -14.51
N MET A 318 -9.59 -3.59 -13.80
CA MET A 318 -8.79 -3.76 -12.59
C MET A 318 -9.53 -4.55 -11.51
N VAL A 319 -10.80 -4.22 -11.24
CA VAL A 319 -11.61 -4.94 -10.26
C VAL A 319 -11.89 -6.38 -10.71
N ARG A 320 -12.19 -6.57 -12.01
CA ARG A 320 -12.42 -7.88 -12.62
C ARG A 320 -11.20 -8.79 -12.43
N GLN A 321 -10.00 -8.33 -12.77
CA GLN A 321 -8.78 -9.13 -12.64
C GLN A 321 -8.44 -9.48 -11.18
N ILE A 322 -8.68 -8.55 -10.23
CA ILE A 322 -8.55 -8.84 -8.78
C ILE A 322 -9.54 -9.93 -8.37
N ALA A 323 -10.80 -9.81 -8.79
CA ALA A 323 -11.86 -10.77 -8.48
C ALA A 323 -11.60 -12.14 -9.12
N GLU A 324 -11.11 -12.22 -10.36
CA GLU A 324 -10.75 -13.46 -11.03
C GLU A 324 -9.60 -14.19 -10.34
N ALA A 325 -8.54 -13.47 -9.94
CA ALA A 325 -7.45 -14.05 -9.16
C ALA A 325 -7.94 -14.59 -7.82
N LEU A 326 -8.81 -13.84 -7.12
CA LEU A 326 -9.40 -14.28 -5.86
C LEU A 326 -10.33 -15.49 -6.06
N GLN A 327 -11.12 -15.51 -7.13
CA GLN A 327 -11.99 -16.62 -7.51
C GLN A 327 -11.18 -17.89 -7.77
N TYR A 328 -10.05 -17.78 -8.49
CA TYR A 328 -9.15 -18.91 -8.71
C TYR A 328 -8.65 -19.47 -7.37
N ALA A 329 -8.18 -18.61 -6.45
CA ALA A 329 -7.74 -19.04 -5.12
C ALA A 329 -8.87 -19.76 -4.36
N HIS A 330 -10.08 -19.19 -4.36
CA HIS A 330 -11.24 -19.80 -3.69
C HIS A 330 -11.62 -21.17 -4.26
N GLN A 331 -11.47 -21.39 -5.57
CA GLN A 331 -11.67 -22.71 -6.21
C GLN A 331 -10.65 -23.74 -5.74
N GLN A 332 -9.43 -23.31 -5.40
CA GLN A 332 -8.40 -24.14 -4.80
C GLN A 332 -8.54 -24.24 -3.27
N ASN A 333 -9.66 -23.75 -2.72
CA ASN A 333 -9.90 -23.61 -1.29
C ASN A 333 -8.77 -22.86 -0.57
N VAL A 334 -8.27 -21.78 -1.19
CA VAL A 334 -7.32 -20.85 -0.59
C VAL A 334 -8.03 -19.51 -0.42
N HIS A 335 -7.97 -18.95 0.78
CA HIS A 335 -8.62 -17.68 1.12
C HIS A 335 -7.56 -16.67 1.55
N HIS A 336 -7.71 -15.40 1.18
CA HIS A 336 -6.68 -14.38 1.41
C HIS A 336 -6.74 -13.83 2.83
N ARG A 337 -7.95 -13.49 3.31
CA ARG A 337 -8.30 -13.06 4.68
C ARG A 337 -7.68 -11.74 5.14
N ALA A 338 -6.95 -11.04 4.27
CA ALA A 338 -6.31 -9.75 4.54
C ALA A 338 -6.17 -8.93 3.24
N LEU A 339 -7.09 -9.14 2.30
CA LEU A 339 -7.07 -8.47 1.00
C LEU A 339 -7.25 -6.96 1.18
N SER A 340 -6.37 -6.16 0.58
CA SER A 340 -6.45 -4.69 0.61
C SER A 340 -5.58 -4.09 -0.50
N PRO A 341 -5.63 -2.77 -0.76
CA PRO A 341 -4.73 -2.12 -1.70
C PRO A 341 -3.22 -2.24 -1.38
N TRP A 342 -2.85 -2.64 -0.15
CA TRP A 342 -1.45 -2.90 0.23
C TRP A 342 -0.96 -4.29 -0.19
N THR A 343 -1.90 -5.22 -0.40
CA THR A 343 -1.66 -6.61 -0.78
C THR A 343 -1.96 -6.89 -2.25
N VAL A 344 -2.09 -5.83 -3.05
CA VAL A 344 -2.22 -5.88 -4.50
C VAL A 344 -1.11 -5.05 -5.14
N ASP A 345 -0.29 -5.68 -5.96
CA ASP A 345 0.68 -4.98 -6.82
C ASP A 345 0.09 -4.83 -8.23
N LEU A 346 0.25 -3.67 -8.84
CA LEU A 346 -0.03 -3.43 -10.25
C LEU A 346 1.28 -3.56 -11.02
N THR A 347 1.30 -4.47 -11.98
CA THR A 347 2.40 -4.65 -12.92
C THR A 347 2.00 -4.10 -14.29
N SER A 348 2.96 -3.65 -15.10
CA SER A 348 2.70 -3.23 -16.46
C SER A 348 3.07 -4.33 -17.43
N ALA A 349 2.08 -4.88 -18.13
CA ALA A 349 2.31 -5.79 -19.24
C ALA A 349 1.62 -5.23 -20.49
N SER A 350 2.40 -4.99 -21.55
CA SER A 350 1.86 -4.56 -22.86
C SER A 350 0.95 -3.32 -22.79
N GLY A 351 1.21 -2.40 -21.86
CA GLY A 351 0.41 -1.18 -21.67
C GLY A 351 -0.85 -1.37 -20.81
N SER A 352 -1.20 -2.61 -20.43
CA SER A 352 -2.26 -2.90 -19.48
C SER A 352 -1.70 -3.01 -18.06
N ARG A 353 -2.50 -2.58 -17.08
CA ARG A 353 -2.21 -2.69 -15.65
C ARG A 353 -2.77 -4.02 -15.16
N LEU A 354 -1.88 -4.94 -14.77
CA LEU A 354 -2.26 -6.27 -14.27
C LEU A 354 -2.09 -6.33 -12.74
N PRO A 355 -3.19 -6.44 -11.98
CA PRO A 355 -3.16 -6.68 -10.54
C PRO A 355 -2.62 -8.07 -10.19
N VAL A 356 -1.78 -8.14 -9.16
CA VAL A 356 -1.19 -9.35 -8.63
C VAL A 356 -1.38 -9.35 -7.11
N LEU A 357 -2.11 -10.35 -6.60
CA LEU A 357 -2.38 -10.53 -5.18
C LEU A 357 -1.15 -11.11 -4.47
N ARG A 358 -0.76 -10.53 -3.34
CA ARG A 358 0.40 -10.93 -2.52
C ARG A 358 0.03 -11.01 -1.04
N ASP A 359 0.97 -11.42 -0.20
CA ASP A 359 0.85 -11.41 1.28
C ASP A 359 -0.25 -12.30 1.86
N TRP A 360 -0.21 -13.58 1.51
CA TRP A 360 -1.18 -14.59 1.96
C TRP A 360 -0.91 -15.13 3.37
N GLN A 361 -0.20 -14.39 4.23
CA GLN A 361 0.23 -14.91 5.54
C GLN A 361 -0.94 -15.10 6.52
N SER A 362 -2.02 -14.36 6.30
CA SER A 362 -3.31 -14.53 7.01
C SER A 362 -4.21 -15.59 6.35
N GLY A 363 -3.79 -16.15 5.21
CA GLY A 363 -4.59 -17.07 4.43
C GLY A 363 -4.82 -18.42 5.10
N SER A 364 -5.72 -19.22 4.53
CA SER A 364 -6.04 -20.56 5.04
C SER A 364 -6.52 -21.50 3.95
N SER A 365 -6.45 -22.81 4.22
CA SER A 365 -7.08 -23.88 3.44
C SER A 365 -7.95 -24.79 4.30
N SER A 366 -9.03 -25.34 3.73
CA SER A 366 -10.00 -26.21 4.44
C SER A 366 -9.43 -27.54 4.93
N THR A 367 -8.29 -27.96 4.39
CA THR A 367 -7.61 -29.21 4.79
C THR A 367 -6.84 -29.05 6.11
N GLU A 368 -6.62 -27.82 6.58
CA GLU A 368 -6.01 -27.58 7.89
C GLU A 368 -7.03 -27.80 9.01
N THR A 369 -6.71 -28.72 9.91
CA THR A 369 -7.56 -29.05 11.06
C THR A 369 -7.81 -27.80 11.90
N ARG A 370 -9.09 -27.46 12.15
CA ARG A 370 -9.57 -26.25 12.88
C ARG A 370 -8.93 -26.02 14.26
N THR A 371 -8.17 -26.99 14.79
CA THR A 371 -7.45 -26.92 16.07
C THR A 371 -6.04 -26.31 15.99
N HIS A 372 -5.44 -26.17 14.80
CA HIS A 372 -4.08 -25.63 14.63
C HIS A 372 -3.99 -24.24 13.97
N THR A 373 -5.09 -23.68 13.46
CA THR A 373 -5.20 -22.28 13.00
C THR A 373 -5.30 -21.31 14.19
N ARG A 374 -4.27 -21.28 15.05
CA ARG A 374 -4.28 -20.42 16.25
C ARG A 374 -4.11 -18.93 15.99
N MET A 375 -4.00 -18.51 14.73
CA MET A 375 -4.02 -17.09 14.38
C MET A 375 -5.30 -16.79 13.60
N THR A 376 -6.31 -16.31 14.30
CA THR A 376 -7.43 -15.62 13.65
C THR A 376 -6.89 -14.35 12.98
N VAL A 377 -7.53 -13.85 11.91
CA VAL A 377 -7.15 -12.57 11.29
C VAL A 377 -7.14 -11.46 12.33
N HIS A 378 -8.15 -11.43 13.21
CA HIS A 378 -8.18 -10.53 14.37
C HIS A 378 -6.93 -10.69 15.25
N ALA A 379 -6.52 -11.91 15.58
CA ALA A 379 -5.27 -12.14 16.29
C ALA A 379 -4.04 -11.70 15.47
N GLY A 380 -4.04 -11.84 14.15
CA GLY A 380 -2.97 -11.36 13.27
C GLY A 380 -2.87 -9.82 13.20
N LEU A 381 -4.02 -9.14 13.14
CA LEU A 381 -4.14 -7.69 13.26
C LEU A 381 -3.59 -7.21 14.61
N GLN A 382 -3.93 -7.92 15.70
CA GLN A 382 -3.42 -7.64 17.05
C GLN A 382 -1.96 -8.11 17.27
N ALA A 383 -1.45 -9.04 16.46
CA ALA A 383 -0.12 -9.64 16.58
C ALA A 383 0.94 -9.00 15.66
N GLY A 384 0.64 -7.84 15.08
CA GLY A 384 1.59 -7.02 14.32
C GLY A 384 1.92 -7.56 12.93
N LEU A 385 1.02 -8.32 12.31
CA LEU A 385 1.22 -8.83 10.93
C LEU A 385 0.90 -7.82 9.85
N MET A 386 0.15 -6.78 10.18
CA MET A 386 -0.18 -5.74 9.22
C MET A 386 0.99 -4.78 9.07
N VAL A 387 1.41 -4.54 7.83
CA VAL A 387 2.49 -3.58 7.54
C VAL A 387 2.02 -2.15 7.78
N ASP A 388 0.75 -1.87 7.49
CA ASP A 388 0.14 -0.54 7.58
C ASP A 388 -1.25 -0.60 8.22
N GLU A 389 -1.44 0.13 9.32
CA GLU A 389 -2.69 0.13 10.09
C GLU A 389 -3.91 0.58 9.27
N ARG A 390 -3.71 1.34 8.18
CA ARG A 390 -4.79 1.80 7.31
C ARG A 390 -5.41 0.70 6.47
N ALA A 391 -4.72 -0.44 6.29
CA ALA A 391 -5.33 -1.60 5.63
C ALA A 391 -6.53 -2.16 6.43
N SER A 392 -6.65 -1.84 7.73
CA SER A 392 -7.76 -2.29 8.58
C SER A 392 -9.14 -1.82 8.12
N VAL A 393 -9.25 -0.71 7.38
CA VAL A 393 -10.55 -0.21 6.87
C VAL A 393 -11.08 -1.02 5.69
N TYR A 394 -10.35 -2.05 5.26
CA TYR A 394 -10.78 -3.04 4.27
C TYR A 394 -11.18 -4.37 4.91
N ALA A 395 -10.96 -4.53 6.23
CA ALA A 395 -11.36 -5.73 6.95
C ALA A 395 -12.85 -5.68 7.31
N ALA A 396 -13.53 -6.82 7.17
CA ALA A 396 -14.94 -6.95 7.49
C ALA A 396 -15.21 -6.68 9.00
N PRO A 397 -16.39 -6.14 9.38
CA PRO A 397 -16.71 -5.79 10.76
C PRO A 397 -16.56 -6.95 11.76
N GLU A 398 -16.95 -8.16 11.36
CA GLU A 398 -16.83 -9.36 12.19
C GLU A 398 -15.37 -9.76 12.45
N VAL A 399 -14.46 -9.41 11.54
CA VAL A 399 -13.01 -9.57 11.74
C VAL A 399 -12.51 -8.56 12.77
N LEU A 400 -12.93 -7.30 12.66
CA LEU A 400 -12.53 -6.21 13.57
C LEU A 400 -13.01 -6.46 15.00
N VAL A 401 -14.19 -7.06 15.18
CA VAL A 401 -14.77 -7.40 16.50
C VAL A 401 -14.26 -8.75 17.03
N GLY A 402 -13.51 -9.52 16.23
CA GLY A 402 -12.95 -10.81 16.64
C GLY A 402 -13.97 -11.93 16.80
N LYS A 403 -15.09 -11.87 16.08
CA LYS A 403 -16.10 -12.94 16.04
C LYS A 403 -15.63 -14.09 15.13
N GLY A 404 -16.31 -15.23 15.19
CA GLY A 404 -16.16 -16.26 14.15
C GLY A 404 -16.61 -15.70 12.81
N TYR A 405 -15.86 -16.00 11.75
CA TYR A 405 -16.13 -15.50 10.40
C TYR A 405 -15.97 -16.62 9.37
N ASP A 406 -16.67 -16.47 8.27
CA ASP A 406 -16.48 -17.25 7.06
C ASP A 406 -15.38 -16.58 6.19
N PRO A 407 -14.29 -17.30 5.85
CA PRO A 407 -13.21 -16.74 5.04
C PRO A 407 -13.64 -16.21 3.66
N VAL A 408 -14.65 -16.82 3.03
CA VAL A 408 -15.14 -16.39 1.71
C VAL A 408 -15.85 -15.05 1.84
N SER A 409 -16.77 -14.93 2.81
CA SER A 409 -17.52 -13.71 3.05
C SER A 409 -16.63 -12.50 3.42
N ILE A 410 -15.56 -12.69 4.21
CA ILE A 410 -14.65 -11.58 4.55
C ILE A 410 -13.77 -11.15 3.37
N ASP A 411 -13.42 -12.07 2.47
CA ASP A 411 -12.69 -11.77 1.24
C ASP A 411 -13.58 -10.99 0.26
N ILE A 412 -14.87 -11.32 0.19
CA ILE A 412 -15.87 -10.59 -0.61
C ILE A 412 -16.09 -9.18 -0.07
N PHE A 413 -16.15 -9.01 1.26
CA PHE A 413 -16.17 -7.68 1.87
C PHE A 413 -14.96 -6.84 1.45
N ALA A 414 -13.76 -7.40 1.58
CA ALA A 414 -12.53 -6.72 1.19
C ALA A 414 -12.51 -6.36 -0.30
N LEU A 415 -13.00 -7.25 -1.17
CA LEU A 415 -13.15 -7.00 -2.61
C LEU A 415 -14.14 -5.86 -2.89
N GLY A 416 -15.29 -5.82 -2.21
CA GLY A 416 -16.24 -4.72 -2.29
C GLY A 416 -15.65 -3.39 -1.83
N ALA A 417 -14.88 -3.40 -0.73
CA ALA A 417 -14.18 -2.22 -0.22
C ALA A 417 -13.07 -1.72 -1.17
N ILE A 418 -12.35 -2.63 -1.83
CA ILE A 418 -11.41 -2.29 -2.92
C ILE A 418 -12.16 -1.68 -4.10
N THR A 419 -13.29 -2.27 -4.50
CA THR A 419 -14.13 -1.77 -5.59
C THR A 419 -14.58 -0.34 -5.31
N TYR A 420 -15.11 -0.07 -4.11
CA TYR A 420 -15.41 1.29 -3.65
C TYR A 420 -14.20 2.22 -3.82
N ALA A 421 -13.02 1.78 -3.38
CA ALA A 421 -11.84 2.62 -3.39
C ALA A 421 -11.26 2.89 -4.79
N VAL A 422 -11.35 1.91 -5.70
CA VAL A 422 -10.96 2.07 -7.10
C VAL A 422 -11.92 2.99 -7.83
N PHE A 423 -13.23 2.88 -7.60
CA PHE A 423 -14.23 3.72 -8.26
C PHE A 423 -14.33 5.14 -7.70
N THR A 424 -14.06 5.34 -6.42
CA THR A 424 -14.14 6.68 -5.80
C THR A 424 -12.80 7.38 -5.70
N GLY A 425 -11.69 6.64 -5.81
CA GLY A 425 -10.36 7.13 -5.47
C GLY A 425 -10.17 7.41 -3.98
N ARG A 426 -11.08 6.95 -3.10
CA ARG A 426 -11.07 7.22 -1.66
C ARG A 426 -11.07 5.92 -0.85
N HIS A 427 -10.35 5.92 0.27
CA HIS A 427 -10.47 4.82 1.23
C HIS A 427 -11.89 4.73 1.81
N PRO A 428 -12.39 3.52 2.16
CA PRO A 428 -13.72 3.32 2.75
C PRO A 428 -14.02 4.22 3.96
N ALA A 429 -13.03 4.41 4.84
CA ALA A 429 -13.12 5.24 6.02
C ALA A 429 -11.72 5.73 6.45
N ALA A 430 -11.67 6.67 7.41
CA ALA A 430 -10.42 7.17 7.97
C ALA A 430 -9.77 6.15 8.93
N ASP A 431 -10.59 5.41 9.68
CA ASP A 431 -10.18 4.41 10.65
C ASP A 431 -11.29 3.34 10.83
N PRO A 432 -11.01 2.23 11.56
CA PRO A 432 -11.99 1.17 11.79
C PRO A 432 -13.28 1.61 12.50
N ALA A 433 -13.22 2.60 13.39
CA ALA A 433 -14.39 3.06 14.12
C ALA A 433 -15.33 3.82 13.17
N ALA A 434 -14.77 4.70 12.34
CA ALA A 434 -15.50 5.40 11.29
C ALA A 434 -16.08 4.44 10.24
N LEU A 435 -15.38 3.34 9.92
CA LEU A 435 -15.92 2.29 9.05
C LEU A 435 -17.17 1.66 9.66
N ILE A 436 -17.09 1.21 10.91
CA ILE A 436 -18.22 0.60 11.62
C ILE A 436 -19.40 1.57 11.69
N GLU A 437 -19.15 2.85 12.00
CA GLU A 437 -20.20 3.87 12.03
C GLU A 437 -20.87 4.06 10.67
N LYS A 438 -20.10 4.11 9.57
CA LYS A 438 -20.65 4.19 8.21
C LYS A 438 -21.56 3.00 7.90
N LEU A 439 -21.08 1.80 8.22
CA LEU A 439 -21.78 0.54 7.98
C LEU A 439 -23.06 0.38 8.83
N GLN A 440 -23.18 1.09 9.95
CA GLN A 440 -24.42 1.12 10.74
C GLN A 440 -25.54 1.96 10.10
N ARG A 441 -25.24 2.80 9.10
CA ARG A 441 -26.21 3.74 8.49
C ARG A 441 -26.99 3.14 7.32
N GLY A 442 -26.70 1.91 6.91
CA GLY A 442 -27.36 1.24 5.78
C GLY A 442 -26.64 -0.03 5.34
N PRO A 443 -27.10 -0.66 4.24
CA PRO A 443 -26.50 -1.88 3.72
C PRO A 443 -25.20 -1.53 3.02
N GLY A 444 -24.07 -1.63 3.71
CA GLY A 444 -22.73 -1.43 3.15
C GLY A 444 -22.34 0.02 2.81
N LEU A 445 -21.23 0.14 2.07
CA LEU A 445 -20.65 1.41 1.64
C LEU A 445 -21.46 2.06 0.51
N ARG A 446 -21.53 3.41 0.51
CA ARG A 446 -22.26 4.19 -0.50
C ARG A 446 -21.32 4.96 -1.40
N VAL A 447 -21.29 4.59 -2.68
CA VAL A 447 -20.50 5.24 -3.73
C VAL A 447 -20.98 6.66 -3.99
N SER A 448 -22.29 6.88 -3.92
CA SER A 448 -22.93 8.19 -4.12
C SER A 448 -22.48 9.27 -3.12
N GLU A 449 -21.89 8.89 -1.98
CA GLU A 449 -21.29 9.85 -1.04
C GLU A 449 -19.93 10.40 -1.51
N ALA A 450 -19.32 9.77 -2.54
CA ALA A 450 -17.97 10.07 -2.98
C ALA A 450 -17.82 10.29 -4.49
N MET A 451 -18.76 9.80 -5.30
CA MET A 451 -18.78 9.93 -6.76
C MET A 451 -20.19 10.30 -7.23
N ASP A 452 -20.30 11.44 -7.91
CA ASP A 452 -21.55 11.87 -8.55
C ASP A 452 -21.83 11.02 -9.80
N GLY A 453 -23.10 10.67 -10.01
CA GLY A 453 -23.52 9.92 -11.21
C GLY A 453 -23.06 8.47 -11.27
N ALA A 454 -22.74 7.85 -10.13
CA ALA A 454 -22.48 6.41 -10.07
C ALA A 454 -23.74 5.62 -10.50
N PRO A 455 -23.61 4.61 -11.39
CA PRO A 455 -24.74 3.75 -11.76
C PRO A 455 -25.32 3.02 -10.54
N ASP A 456 -26.64 2.81 -10.54
CA ASP A 456 -27.34 2.10 -9.47
C ASP A 456 -26.81 0.67 -9.29
N SER A 457 -26.42 -0.01 -10.37
CA SER A 457 -25.79 -1.34 -10.31
C SER A 457 -24.43 -1.33 -9.61
N LEU A 458 -23.61 -0.29 -9.80
CA LEU A 458 -22.32 -0.17 -9.10
C LEU A 458 -22.54 0.06 -7.60
N GLN A 459 -23.50 0.90 -7.27
CA GLN A 459 -23.93 1.15 -5.90
C GLN A 459 -24.43 -0.15 -5.26
N GLU A 460 -25.31 -0.90 -5.93
CA GLU A 460 -25.83 -2.18 -5.45
C GLU A 460 -24.72 -3.23 -5.23
N LEU A 461 -23.82 -3.40 -6.20
CA LEU A 461 -22.67 -4.31 -6.09
C LEU A 461 -21.83 -4.02 -4.84
N ILE A 462 -21.46 -2.75 -4.64
CA ILE A 462 -20.62 -2.36 -3.51
C ILE A 462 -21.38 -2.53 -2.19
N GLN A 463 -22.66 -2.18 -2.14
CA GLN A 463 -23.48 -2.32 -0.94
C GLN A 463 -23.64 -3.78 -0.53
N LEU A 464 -24.03 -4.67 -1.45
CA LEU A 464 -24.15 -6.10 -1.18
C LEU A 464 -22.81 -6.69 -0.76
N ALA A 465 -21.73 -6.40 -1.48
CA ALA A 465 -20.42 -6.94 -1.16
C ALA A 465 -19.92 -6.47 0.22
N THR A 466 -20.27 -5.26 0.65
CA THR A 466 -19.81 -4.66 1.92
C THR A 466 -20.87 -4.63 3.02
N ASP A 467 -21.91 -5.46 2.91
CA ASP A 467 -22.97 -5.49 3.91
C ASP A 467 -22.41 -5.87 5.31
N PRO A 468 -22.84 -5.19 6.39
CA PRO A 468 -22.45 -5.56 7.75
C PRO A 468 -22.82 -6.99 8.13
N ASP A 469 -23.92 -7.53 7.60
CA ASP A 469 -24.33 -8.92 7.79
C ASP A 469 -23.67 -9.81 6.71
N PRO A 470 -22.80 -10.77 7.10
CA PRO A 470 -22.17 -11.69 6.16
C PRO A 470 -23.14 -12.50 5.30
N SER A 471 -24.39 -12.67 5.73
CA SER A 471 -25.41 -13.45 5.02
C SER A 471 -26.11 -12.70 3.89
N ASP A 472 -26.06 -11.37 3.90
CA ASP A 472 -26.59 -10.51 2.84
C ASP A 472 -25.57 -10.22 1.72
N ARG A 473 -24.32 -10.70 1.90
CA ARG A 473 -23.25 -10.59 0.90
C ARG A 473 -23.39 -11.64 -0.20
N PRO A 474 -22.81 -11.41 -1.41
CA PRO A 474 -22.71 -12.44 -2.44
C PRO A 474 -22.13 -13.73 -1.85
N ALA A 475 -22.72 -14.89 -2.19
CA ALA A 475 -22.33 -16.17 -1.63
C ALA A 475 -20.96 -16.67 -2.15
N SER A 476 -20.44 -16.06 -3.22
CA SER A 476 -19.15 -16.41 -3.82
C SER A 476 -18.58 -15.26 -4.66
N VAL A 477 -17.28 -15.31 -4.93
CA VAL A 477 -16.63 -14.36 -5.85
C VAL A 477 -17.21 -14.45 -7.27
N ARG A 478 -17.74 -15.61 -7.68
CA ARG A 478 -18.42 -15.81 -8.97
C ARG A 478 -19.70 -14.99 -9.05
N GLU A 479 -20.44 -14.91 -7.94
CA GLU A 479 -21.62 -14.07 -7.87
C GLU A 479 -21.25 -12.58 -7.89
N PHE A 480 -20.16 -12.20 -7.21
CA PHE A 480 -19.60 -10.85 -7.32
C PHE A 480 -19.24 -10.51 -8.78
N LEU A 481 -18.57 -11.40 -9.50
CA LEU A 481 -18.22 -11.21 -10.92
C LEU A 481 -19.46 -11.06 -11.82
N ARG A 482 -20.54 -11.82 -11.55
CA ARG A 482 -21.81 -11.67 -12.25
C ARG A 482 -22.46 -10.30 -12.02
N LEU A 483 -22.39 -9.78 -10.79
CA LEU A 483 -22.86 -8.43 -10.49
C LEU A 483 -21.98 -7.37 -11.18
N LEU A 484 -20.66 -7.58 -11.23
CA LEU A 484 -19.74 -6.70 -11.94
C LEU A 484 -20.01 -6.66 -13.46
N GLU A 485 -20.38 -7.80 -14.06
CA GLU A 485 -20.85 -7.86 -15.46
C GLU A 485 -22.10 -7.00 -15.68
N GLN A 486 -23.05 -6.97 -14.74
CA GLN A 486 -24.22 -6.09 -14.84
C GLN A 486 -23.83 -4.61 -14.81
N VAL A 487 -22.83 -4.25 -13.98
CA VAL A 487 -22.29 -2.89 -13.95
C VAL A 487 -21.66 -2.51 -15.30
N GLU A 488 -20.92 -3.44 -15.92
CA GLU A 488 -20.32 -3.22 -17.24
C GLU A 488 -21.39 -3.09 -18.33
N ASP A 489 -22.42 -3.94 -18.31
CA ASP A 489 -23.55 -3.87 -19.25
C ASP A 489 -24.28 -2.52 -19.13
N ASP A 490 -24.56 -2.05 -17.92
CA ASP A 490 -25.23 -0.77 -17.68
C ASP A 490 -24.39 0.43 -18.15
N LEU A 491 -23.07 0.36 -17.98
CA LEU A 491 -22.13 1.41 -18.40
C LEU A 491 -21.86 1.41 -19.91
N THR A 492 -22.03 0.27 -20.58
CA THR A 492 -21.83 0.11 -22.02
C THR A 492 -23.14 0.15 -22.81
N ALA A 493 -24.29 0.12 -22.13
CA ALA A 493 -25.59 0.30 -22.73
C ALA A 493 -25.63 1.65 -23.48
N PRO A 494 -26.09 1.68 -24.74
CA PRO A 494 -26.28 2.94 -25.44
C PRO A 494 -27.26 3.80 -24.64
N GLU A 495 -26.95 5.09 -24.44
CA GLU A 495 -27.89 6.03 -23.84
C GLU A 495 -29.24 5.84 -24.55
N GLU A 496 -30.26 5.39 -23.80
CA GLU A 496 -31.61 5.46 -24.31
C GLU A 496 -31.82 6.93 -24.67
N THR A 497 -31.93 7.22 -25.98
CA THR A 497 -32.29 8.57 -26.45
C THR A 497 -33.46 9.00 -25.58
N GLN A 498 -33.23 9.96 -24.69
CA GLN A 498 -34.28 10.52 -23.85
C GLN A 498 -35.26 11.17 -24.81
N GLY A 499 -36.23 10.38 -25.25
CA GLY A 499 -37.27 10.85 -26.10
C GLY A 499 -38.07 11.90 -25.34
N VAL A 500 -38.69 12.80 -26.09
CA VAL A 500 -39.47 13.90 -25.53
C VAL A 500 -40.49 13.32 -24.54
N HIS A 501 -40.66 13.93 -23.37
CA HIS A 501 -41.62 13.47 -22.38
C HIS A 501 -43.02 13.34 -23.03
N PRO A 502 -43.79 12.26 -22.81
CA PRO A 502 -45.02 11.99 -23.58
C PRO A 502 -46.07 13.10 -23.55
N LEU A 503 -46.06 13.95 -22.52
CA LEU A 503 -46.97 15.09 -22.39
C LEU A 503 -46.54 16.31 -23.22
N ASP A 504 -45.26 16.41 -23.56
CA ASP A 504 -44.66 17.52 -24.33
C ASP A 504 -44.43 17.14 -25.80
N ALA A 505 -44.58 15.86 -26.13
CA ALA A 505 -44.28 15.30 -27.44
C ALA A 505 -45.23 15.82 -28.54
N ARG A 506 -44.63 16.24 -29.64
CA ARG A 506 -45.27 16.72 -30.88
C ARG A 506 -45.18 15.67 -31.98
N LYS A 507 -45.93 15.90 -33.06
CA LYS A 507 -45.93 15.02 -34.24
C LYS A 507 -44.51 14.88 -34.78
N GLY A 508 -44.04 13.63 -34.91
CA GLY A 508 -42.71 13.32 -35.40
C GLY A 508 -41.64 13.19 -34.32
N ASP A 509 -41.97 13.51 -33.06
CA ASP A 509 -41.04 13.33 -31.95
C ASP A 509 -40.89 11.83 -31.63
N GLN A 510 -39.67 11.45 -31.24
CA GLN A 510 -39.38 10.13 -30.68
C GLN A 510 -39.52 10.18 -29.16
N LEU A 511 -40.20 9.18 -28.59
CA LEU A 511 -40.32 8.95 -27.16
C LEU A 511 -39.29 7.90 -26.71
N SER A 512 -39.05 7.83 -25.40
CA SER A 512 -38.27 6.75 -24.79
C SER A 512 -38.80 5.37 -25.22
N GLY A 513 -37.89 4.42 -25.46
CA GLY A 513 -38.23 3.07 -25.97
C GLY A 513 -38.44 2.97 -27.48
N GLY A 514 -38.08 4.00 -28.27
CA GLY A 514 -38.08 3.95 -29.74
C GLY A 514 -39.47 4.04 -30.37
N PHE A 515 -40.39 4.76 -29.72
CA PHE A 515 -41.73 5.03 -30.25
C PHE A 515 -41.74 6.37 -30.99
N THR A 516 -42.45 6.46 -32.12
CA THR A 516 -42.64 7.74 -32.84
C THR A 516 -44.09 8.20 -32.70
N VAL A 517 -44.29 9.49 -32.39
CA VAL A 517 -45.62 10.10 -32.25
C VAL A 517 -46.26 10.31 -33.62
N THR A 518 -47.31 9.55 -33.93
CA THR A 518 -48.08 9.67 -35.18
C THR A 518 -49.47 10.29 -34.95
N PRO A 519 -50.07 10.96 -35.95
CA PRO A 519 -51.42 11.51 -35.83
C PRO A 519 -52.46 10.39 -35.80
N LYS A 520 -53.40 10.48 -34.84
CA LYS A 520 -54.57 9.60 -34.80
C LYS A 520 -55.46 9.85 -36.03
N HIS A 521 -55.51 8.92 -36.98
CA HIS A 521 -56.59 8.87 -37.98
C HIS A 521 -57.75 8.06 -37.38
N TRP A 522 -58.87 8.72 -37.12
CA TRP A 522 -60.11 8.02 -36.84
C TRP A 522 -60.73 7.56 -38.16
N PRO A 523 -61.00 6.26 -38.38
CA PRO A 523 -61.90 5.88 -39.47
C PRO A 523 -63.25 6.53 -39.19
N MET A 524 -63.72 7.37 -40.12
CA MET A 524 -65.02 8.06 -40.05
C MET A 524 -66.10 7.11 -39.48
N PRO A 525 -66.92 7.55 -38.50
CA PRO A 525 -67.96 6.67 -37.97
C PRO A 525 -69.00 6.36 -39.07
N HIS A 526 -69.48 5.12 -39.08
CA HIS A 526 -70.64 4.72 -39.90
C HIS A 526 -71.82 5.68 -39.68
N PRO A 527 -72.64 5.95 -40.72
CA PRO A 527 -73.78 6.85 -40.60
C PRO A 527 -74.85 6.22 -39.70
N GLY A 528 -74.86 6.58 -38.42
CA GLY A 528 -75.87 6.05 -37.48
C GLY A 528 -75.74 6.41 -35.99
N TRP A 529 -74.63 7.00 -35.52
CA TRP A 529 -74.49 7.36 -34.10
C TRP A 529 -74.54 8.87 -33.84
N PRO A 530 -75.37 9.37 -32.91
CA PRO A 530 -75.35 10.77 -32.50
C PRO A 530 -74.14 11.04 -31.59
N VAL A 531 -73.28 11.96 -32.00
CA VAL A 531 -72.11 12.39 -31.22
C VAL A 531 -72.56 13.41 -30.17
N LYS A 532 -72.39 13.10 -28.87
CA LYS A 532 -72.35 14.11 -27.81
C LYS A 532 -70.91 14.23 -27.31
N ASN A 533 -70.35 15.43 -27.54
CA ASN A 533 -69.08 15.99 -27.06
C ASN A 533 -67.77 15.35 -27.59
N PRO A 534 -66.93 16.10 -28.35
CA PRO A 534 -65.56 15.70 -28.61
C PRO A 534 -64.66 16.04 -27.40
N CYS A 535 -64.02 15.03 -26.80
CA CYS A 535 -62.88 15.24 -25.89
C CYS A 535 -61.61 15.60 -26.70
N PRO A 536 -60.77 16.55 -26.26
CA PRO A 536 -59.57 16.92 -26.99
C PRO A 536 -58.38 15.99 -26.67
N ARG A 537 -57.66 15.62 -27.73
CA ARG A 537 -56.30 15.04 -27.79
C ARG A 537 -56.09 13.64 -27.19
N HIS A 538 -56.12 12.62 -28.06
CA HIS A 538 -55.51 11.32 -27.80
C HIS A 538 -54.41 11.05 -28.84
N ILE A 539 -53.18 10.82 -28.38
CA ILE A 539 -52.02 10.39 -29.19
C ILE A 539 -51.98 8.85 -29.21
N LEU A 540 -51.61 8.25 -30.35
CA LEU A 540 -51.33 6.81 -30.48
C LEU A 540 -49.81 6.61 -30.58
N LEU A 541 -49.30 5.59 -29.89
CA LEU A 541 -47.89 5.21 -29.92
C LEU A 541 -47.71 4.00 -30.83
N GLN A 542 -46.77 4.08 -31.76
CA GLN A 542 -46.41 2.98 -32.64
C GLN A 542 -44.93 2.67 -32.45
N ARG A 543 -44.60 1.41 -32.13
CA ARG A 543 -43.22 0.96 -31.92
C ARG A 543 -42.56 0.74 -33.28
N SER A 544 -41.48 1.43 -33.58
CA SER A 544 -40.71 1.16 -34.80
C SER A 544 -39.88 -0.11 -34.60
N LEU A 545 -40.24 -1.17 -35.33
CA LEU A 545 -39.41 -2.37 -35.48
C LEU A 545 -38.37 -2.10 -36.57
N LEU A 546 -37.18 -1.65 -36.20
CA LEU A 546 -36.01 -1.70 -37.08
C LEU A 546 -35.30 -3.04 -36.87
N ALA A 547 -35.58 -3.99 -37.76
CA ALA A 547 -34.77 -5.20 -37.91
C ALA A 547 -33.48 -4.84 -38.65
N SER A 548 -32.35 -4.84 -37.95
CA SER A 548 -31.02 -4.79 -38.59
C SER A 548 -30.69 -6.18 -39.15
N LEU A 549 -31.01 -6.40 -40.42
CA LEU A 549 -30.48 -7.52 -41.20
C LEU A 549 -29.23 -7.05 -41.93
N ASN A 550 -28.05 -7.34 -41.36
CA ASN A 550 -26.79 -7.28 -42.09
C ASN A 550 -26.76 -8.39 -43.15
N GLN A 551 -27.06 -8.06 -44.40
CA GLN A 551 -26.69 -8.87 -45.56
C GLN A 551 -25.37 -8.35 -46.15
N THR A 552 -24.28 -9.04 -45.85
CA THR A 552 -23.08 -9.01 -46.70
C THR A 552 -23.28 -9.98 -47.87
N ARG A 553 -23.49 -9.43 -49.07
CA ARG A 553 -23.28 -10.13 -50.34
C ARG A 553 -22.58 -9.19 -51.32
N ALA A 554 -21.33 -9.48 -51.62
CA ALA A 554 -20.68 -9.11 -52.87
C ALA A 554 -19.95 -10.36 -53.38
N GLY A 555 -20.36 -10.86 -54.55
CA GLY A 555 -19.69 -11.92 -55.32
C GLY A 555 -18.56 -11.34 -56.19
N PRO A 556 -18.07 -12.06 -57.22
CA PRO A 556 -18.70 -13.16 -57.95
C PRO A 556 -18.38 -14.58 -57.45
#